data_AF-A6J5I6-F1
#
_entry.id   AF-A6J5I6-F1
#
_cell.length_a   1.000
_cell.length_b   1.000
_cell.length_c   1.000
_cell.angle_alpha   90.00
_cell.angle_beta   90.00
_cell.angle_gamma   90.00
#
_symmetry.space_group_name_H-M   'P 1'
#
loop_
_entity.id
_entity.type
_entity.pdbx_description
1 polymer ?
#
loop_
_entity_poly.entity_id
_entity_poly.type
_entity_poly.pdbx_seq_one_letter_code
_entity_poly.pdbx_strand_id
1 'polypeptide(L)'
;MRLLAYVSGLGFGIMSGVFSFVNTLSNALGPGTVGIHGDSPQFFLNSAFMTLVIIMLHVFWGIVFFDGCEKNKWYILLTVLLTHLLVSTQTLLSPHYEVNLVTAYIIMVLMGIWAFCVAGGSRRSLKLCLLCQDKDFLLYNQRSR
;
A
#
# COMPACT_ATOMS: atom_id res chain seq x y z
N MET A 1 17.52 -0.11 8.27
CA MET A 1 17.08 1.10 7.55
C MET A 1 15.55 1.24 7.47
N ARG A 2 14.80 0.89 8.53
CA ARG A 2 13.33 0.74 8.46
C ARG A 2 12.57 2.06 8.30
N LEU A 3 12.98 3.11 9.01
CA LEU A 3 12.37 4.43 8.90
C LEU A 3 12.59 5.03 7.51
N LEU A 4 13.80 4.90 6.97
CA LEU A 4 14.12 5.35 5.62
C LEU A 4 13.29 4.63 4.56
N ALA A 5 13.13 3.31 4.69
CA ALA A 5 12.30 2.52 3.79
C ALA A 5 10.83 2.96 3.81
N TYR A 6 10.29 3.20 5.01
CA TYR A 6 8.92 3.70 5.18
C TYR A 6 8.72 5.09 4.57
N VAL A 7 9.59 6.04 4.90
CA VAL A 7 9.50 7.43 4.39
C VAL A 7 9.71 7.47 2.88
N SER A 8 10.64 6.68 2.35
CA SER A 8 10.86 6.55 0.91
C SER A 8 9.61 6.01 0.20
N GLY A 9 9.04 4.91 0.69
CA GLY A 9 7.82 4.33 0.14
C GLY A 9 6.63 5.30 0.20
N LEU A 10 6.46 6.00 1.32
CA LEU A 10 5.41 7.01 1.48
C LEU A 10 5.59 8.19 0.50
N GLY A 11 6.82 8.67 0.32
CA GLY A 11 7.12 9.74 -0.64
C GLY A 11 6.79 9.35 -2.07
N PHE A 12 7.18 8.14 -2.49
CA PHE A 12 6.80 7.60 -3.80
C PHE A 12 5.29 7.46 -3.94
N GLY A 13 4.61 6.93 -2.92
CA GLY A 13 3.17 6.76 -2.91
C GLY A 13 2.42 8.09 -3.06
N ILE A 14 2.77 9.10 -2.24
CA ILE A 14 2.13 10.41 -2.29
C ILE A 14 2.33 11.07 -3.66
N MET A 15 3.55 11.09 -4.20
CA MET A 15 3.77 11.70 -5.51
C MET A 15 3.01 10.96 -6.62
N SER A 16 3.05 9.63 -6.63
CA SER A 16 2.26 8.82 -7.56
C SER A 16 0.75 9.11 -7.44
N GLY A 17 0.25 9.24 -6.22
CA GLY A 17 -1.16 9.57 -5.94
C GLY A 17 -1.56 10.96 -6.42
N VAL A 18 -0.73 11.98 -6.17
CA VAL A 18 -0.97 13.35 -6.64
C VAL A 18 -1.01 13.40 -8.17
N PHE A 19 -0.04 12.78 -8.85
CA PHE A 19 -0.02 12.74 -10.31
C PHE A 19 -1.24 12.02 -10.91
N SER A 20 -1.71 10.95 -10.29
CA SER A 20 -2.83 10.16 -10.79
C SER A 20 -4.21 10.75 -10.49
N PHE A 21 -4.39 11.47 -9.38
CA PHE A 21 -5.71 11.84 -8.89
C PHE A 21 -6.01 13.34 -8.86
N VAL A 22 -5.02 14.24 -8.82
CA VAL A 22 -5.31 15.67 -8.56
C VAL A 22 -6.19 16.30 -9.64
N ASN A 23 -6.01 15.91 -10.90
CA ASN A 23 -6.82 16.40 -12.02
C ASN A 23 -8.25 15.86 -11.94
N THR A 24 -8.39 14.56 -11.65
CA THR A 24 -9.68 13.90 -11.47
C THR A 24 -10.44 14.49 -10.27
N LEU A 25 -9.74 14.78 -9.17
CA LEU A 25 -10.31 15.42 -8.00
C LEU A 25 -10.80 16.84 -8.30
N SER A 26 -10.05 17.61 -9.10
CA SER A 26 -10.49 18.93 -9.57
C SER A 26 -11.81 18.85 -10.34
N ASN A 27 -11.95 17.87 -11.23
CA ASN A 27 -13.19 17.65 -11.99
C ASN A 27 -14.37 17.25 -11.09
N ALA A 28 -14.12 16.53 -9.99
CA ALA A 28 -15.14 16.11 -9.04
C ALA A 28 -15.76 17.25 -8.22
N LEU A 29 -15.15 18.44 -8.21
CA LEU A 29 -15.68 19.63 -7.52
C LEU A 29 -16.86 20.28 -8.27
N GLY A 30 -17.04 19.94 -9.54
CA GLY A 30 -18.19 20.39 -10.32
C GLY A 30 -19.50 19.72 -9.86
N PRO A 31 -20.67 20.30 -10.18
CA PRO A 31 -21.96 19.73 -9.82
C PRO A 31 -22.35 18.48 -10.62
N GLY A 32 -21.57 18.11 -11.65
CA GLY A 32 -21.83 16.97 -12.53
C GLY A 32 -21.01 15.74 -12.15
N THR A 33 -21.58 14.55 -12.37
CA THR A 33 -20.85 13.27 -12.28
C THR A 33 -20.57 12.68 -13.66
N VAL A 34 -19.64 11.74 -13.73
CA VAL A 34 -19.34 10.96 -14.93
C VAL A 34 -20.56 10.07 -15.26
N GLY A 35 -20.86 9.88 -16.56
CA GLY A 35 -21.93 8.97 -16.99
C GLY A 35 -22.79 9.41 -18.17
N ILE A 36 -22.57 10.61 -18.73
CA ILE A 36 -23.33 11.09 -19.91
C ILE A 36 -23.17 10.14 -21.12
N HIS A 37 -22.01 9.48 -21.25
CA HIS A 37 -21.72 8.51 -22.31
C HIS A 37 -21.90 7.04 -21.90
N GLY A 38 -22.61 6.77 -20.78
CA GLY A 38 -22.86 5.40 -20.30
C GLY A 38 -21.81 4.86 -19.31
N ASP A 39 -20.85 5.69 -18.88
CA ASP A 39 -19.88 5.34 -17.85
C ASP A 39 -20.52 5.28 -16.44
N SER A 40 -19.85 4.59 -15.51
CA SER A 40 -20.35 4.48 -14.13
C SER A 40 -20.27 5.81 -13.37
N PRO A 41 -21.33 6.21 -12.65
CA PRO A 41 -21.31 7.40 -11.80
C PRO A 41 -20.37 7.26 -10.58
N GLN A 42 -19.90 6.04 -10.28
CA GLN A 42 -18.96 5.74 -9.19
C GLN A 42 -17.49 6.01 -9.57
N PHE A 43 -17.22 6.54 -10.77
CA PHE A 43 -15.87 6.76 -11.29
C PHE A 43 -14.94 7.51 -10.32
N PHE A 44 -15.44 8.61 -9.74
CA PHE A 44 -14.65 9.41 -8.79
C PHE A 44 -14.32 8.64 -7.50
N LEU A 45 -15.27 7.87 -6.98
CA LEU A 45 -15.05 7.04 -5.79
C LEU A 45 -14.07 5.91 -6.07
N ASN A 46 -14.24 5.19 -7.19
CA ASN A 46 -13.32 4.12 -7.59
C ASN A 46 -11.90 4.65 -7.82
N SER A 47 -11.78 5.84 -8.42
CA SER A 47 -10.48 6.52 -8.59
C SER A 47 -9.84 6.86 -7.25
N ALA A 48 -10.60 7.41 -6.30
CA ALA A 48 -10.09 7.75 -4.96
C ALA A 48 -9.60 6.51 -4.18
N PHE A 49 -10.39 5.43 -4.18
CA PHE A 49 -9.99 4.18 -3.53
C PHE A 49 -8.79 3.53 -4.22
N MET A 50 -8.72 3.55 -5.55
CA MET A 50 -7.57 3.04 -6.28
C MET A 50 -6.30 3.83 -5.94
N THR A 51 -6.39 5.17 -5.87
CA THR A 51 -5.25 6.02 -5.47
C THR A 51 -4.79 5.70 -4.05
N LEU A 52 -5.71 5.50 -3.09
CA LEU A 52 -5.37 5.06 -1.74
C LEU A 52 -4.60 3.74 -1.74
N VAL A 53 -5.06 2.75 -2.53
CA VAL A 53 -4.41 1.45 -2.66
C VAL A 53 -2.99 1.60 -3.20
N ILE A 54 -2.78 2.42 -4.23
CA ILE A 54 -1.45 2.68 -4.81
C ILE A 54 -0.52 3.34 -3.79
N ILE A 55 -1.01 4.33 -3.03
CA ILE A 55 -0.22 4.98 -1.98
C ILE A 55 0.22 3.96 -0.92
N MET A 56 -0.70 3.12 -0.42
CA MET A 56 -0.39 2.09 0.57
C MET A 56 0.54 1.01 0.04
N LEU A 57 0.34 0.56 -1.20
CA LEU A 57 1.23 -0.39 -1.85
C LEU A 57 2.66 0.15 -1.98
N HIS A 58 2.85 1.43 -2.35
CA HIS A 58 4.19 2.02 -2.40
C HIS A 58 4.90 2.04 -1.03
N VAL A 59 4.16 2.25 0.06
CA VAL A 59 4.71 2.14 1.42
C VAL A 59 5.17 0.70 1.69
N PHE A 60 4.32 -0.30 1.40
CA PHE A 60 4.64 -1.70 1.67
C PHE A 60 5.76 -2.24 0.77
N TRP A 61 5.73 -1.91 -0.52
CA TRP A 61 6.81 -2.20 -1.46
C TRP A 61 8.12 -1.57 -1.03
N GLY A 62 8.12 -0.31 -0.57
CA GLY A 62 9.31 0.34 -0.02
C GLY A 62 9.91 -0.45 1.13
N ILE A 63 9.09 -0.82 2.13
CA ILE A 63 9.56 -1.62 3.29
C ILE A 63 10.16 -2.96 2.84
N VAL A 64 9.46 -3.70 1.98
CA VAL A 64 9.88 -5.04 1.53
C VAL A 64 11.09 -4.97 0.60
N PHE A 65 11.18 -3.94 -0.24
CA PHE A 65 12.31 -3.70 -1.14
C PHE A 65 13.60 -3.47 -0.36
N PHE A 66 13.57 -2.56 0.62
CA PHE A 66 14.74 -2.27 1.45
C PHE A 66 15.17 -3.47 2.30
N ASP A 67 14.23 -4.28 2.80
CA ASP A 67 14.57 -5.54 3.49
C ASP A 67 15.22 -6.57 2.55
N GLY A 68 14.74 -6.66 1.31
CA GLY A 68 15.35 -7.47 0.25
C GLY A 68 16.78 -7.03 -0.07
N CYS A 69 17.03 -5.73 -0.15
CA CYS A 69 18.36 -5.16 -0.32
C CYS A 69 19.27 -5.45 0.89
N GLU A 70 18.79 -5.22 2.12
CA GLU A 70 19.59 -5.47 3.34
C GLU A 70 19.98 -6.95 3.47
N LYS A 71 19.10 -7.88 3.06
CA LYS A 71 19.34 -9.33 3.16
C LYS A 71 19.95 -9.94 1.90
N ASN A 72 20.29 -9.14 0.88
CA ASN A 72 20.77 -9.61 -0.44
C ASN A 72 19.86 -10.67 -1.10
N LYS A 73 18.55 -10.57 -0.88
CA LYS A 73 17.55 -11.51 -1.39
C LYS A 73 16.91 -10.98 -2.67
N TRP A 74 17.58 -11.20 -3.79
CA TRP A 74 17.15 -10.73 -5.12
C TRP A 74 15.74 -11.16 -5.53
N TYR A 75 15.29 -12.34 -5.09
CA TYR A 75 13.93 -12.82 -5.37
C TYR A 75 12.84 -11.92 -4.75
N ILE A 76 13.12 -11.25 -3.63
CA ILE A 76 12.19 -10.30 -2.99
C ILE A 76 12.05 -9.05 -3.87
N LEU A 77 13.15 -8.54 -4.40
CA LEU A 77 13.16 -7.37 -5.29
C LEU A 77 12.37 -7.66 -6.57
N LEU A 78 12.58 -8.84 -7.16
CA LEU A 78 11.81 -9.28 -8.33
C LEU A 78 10.32 -9.37 -8.01
N THR A 79 9.94 -9.88 -6.83
CA THR A 79 8.53 -9.98 -6.41
C THR A 79 7.88 -8.60 -6.27
N VAL A 80 8.59 -7.64 -5.69
CA VAL A 80 8.10 -6.24 -5.59
C VAL A 80 7.88 -5.64 -6.99
N LEU A 81 8.85 -5.82 -7.90
CA LEU A 81 8.72 -5.34 -9.27
C LEU A 81 7.53 -5.99 -10.01
N LEU A 82 7.37 -7.31 -9.89
CA LEU A 82 6.28 -8.04 -10.52
C LEU A 82 4.91 -7.64 -9.96
N THR A 83 4.79 -7.50 -8.65
CA THR A 83 3.53 -7.06 -8.03
C THR A 83 3.19 -5.61 -8.39
N HIS A 84 4.19 -4.74 -8.50
CA HIS A 84 3.99 -3.38 -9.02
C HIS A 84 3.48 -3.40 -10.46
N LEU A 85 4.13 -4.16 -11.34
CA LEU A 85 3.72 -4.25 -12.73
C LEU A 85 2.31 -4.87 -12.87
N LEU A 86 2.00 -5.89 -12.09
CA LEU A 86 0.70 -6.56 -12.10
C LEU A 86 -0.42 -5.59 -11.69
N VAL A 87 -0.24 -4.81 -10.62
CA VAL A 87 -1.25 -3.83 -10.21
C VAL A 87 -1.41 -2.73 -11.28
N SER A 88 -0.31 -2.29 -11.90
CA SER A 88 -0.37 -1.33 -13.00
C SER A 88 -1.09 -1.89 -14.24
N THR A 89 -0.81 -3.14 -14.66
CA THR A 89 -1.50 -3.73 -15.82
C THR A 89 -2.96 -4.01 -15.54
N GLN A 90 -3.32 -4.35 -14.30
CA GLN A 90 -4.71 -4.48 -13.87
C GLN A 90 -5.48 -3.17 -14.05
N THR A 91 -4.85 -2.02 -13.78
CA THR A 91 -5.50 -0.71 -14.04
C THR A 91 -5.71 -0.39 -15.52
N LEU A 92 -5.00 -1.05 -16.44
CA LEU A 92 -5.21 -0.89 -17.90
C LEU A 92 -6.41 -1.69 -18.42
N LEU A 93 -6.83 -2.74 -17.70
CA LEU A 93 -7.94 -3.61 -18.08
C LEU A 93 -9.28 -2.95 -17.72
N SER A 94 -9.69 -2.00 -18.56
CA SER A 94 -10.76 -1.02 -18.30
C SER A 94 -12.19 -1.54 -18.03
N PRO A 95 -12.72 -2.64 -18.60
CA PRO A 95 -14.17 -2.89 -18.49
C PRO A 95 -14.65 -3.41 -17.12
N HIS A 96 -13.75 -3.76 -16.18
CA HIS A 96 -14.11 -4.40 -14.90
C HIS A 96 -13.54 -3.65 -13.69
N TYR A 97 -13.86 -2.36 -13.56
CA TYR A 97 -13.36 -1.50 -12.47
C TYR A 97 -13.54 -2.09 -11.06
N GLU A 98 -14.71 -2.69 -10.78
CA GLU A 98 -15.01 -3.31 -9.48
C GLU A 98 -14.10 -4.50 -9.17
N VAL A 99 -13.89 -5.39 -10.14
CA VAL A 99 -13.03 -6.57 -9.99
C VAL A 99 -11.57 -6.17 -9.80
N ASN A 100 -11.14 -5.16 -10.55
CA ASN A 100 -9.79 -4.61 -10.42
C ASN A 100 -9.59 -3.95 -9.06
N LEU A 101 -10.59 -3.23 -8.55
CA LEU A 101 -10.49 -2.60 -7.23
C LEU A 101 -10.36 -3.66 -6.13
N VAL A 102 -11.26 -4.65 -6.11
CA VAL A 102 -11.23 -5.75 -5.12
C VAL A 102 -9.90 -6.50 -5.18
N THR A 103 -9.43 -6.85 -6.37
CA THR A 103 -8.17 -7.58 -6.55
C THR A 103 -6.97 -6.74 -6.07
N ALA A 104 -6.95 -5.43 -6.35
CA ALA A 104 -5.89 -4.54 -5.87
C ALA A 104 -5.87 -4.42 -4.33
N TYR A 105 -7.05 -4.38 -3.69
CA TYR A 105 -7.16 -4.40 -2.23
C TYR A 105 -6.65 -5.71 -1.61
N ILE A 106 -6.94 -6.85 -2.24
CA ILE A 106 -6.43 -8.15 -1.79
C ILE A 106 -4.88 -8.14 -1.83
N ILE A 107 -4.30 -7.68 -2.94
CA ILE A 107 -2.84 -7.57 -3.10
C ILE A 107 -2.27 -6.61 -2.04
N MET A 108 -2.90 -5.47 -1.81
CA MET A 108 -2.49 -4.51 -0.79
C MET A 108 -2.48 -5.12 0.62
N VAL A 109 -3.51 -5.86 1.01
CA VAL A 109 -3.59 -6.52 2.32
C VAL A 109 -2.51 -7.58 2.47
N LEU A 110 -2.32 -8.43 1.45
CA LEU A 110 -1.26 -9.44 1.44
C LEU A 110 0.12 -8.78 1.56
N MET A 111 0.35 -7.69 0.84
CA MET A 111 1.61 -6.98 0.87
C MET A 111 1.84 -6.26 2.20
N GLY A 112 0.79 -5.70 2.80
CA GLY A 112 0.81 -5.11 4.13
C GLY A 112 1.13 -6.13 5.22
N ILE A 113 0.56 -7.34 5.17
CA ILE A 113 0.88 -8.43 6.10
C ILE A 113 2.35 -8.80 6.00
N TRP A 114 2.89 -8.93 4.79
CA TRP A 114 4.30 -9.23 4.61
C TRP A 114 5.19 -8.08 5.11
N ALA A 115 4.89 -6.82 4.75
CA ALA A 115 5.61 -5.66 5.25
C ALA A 115 5.60 -5.58 6.79
N PHE A 116 4.47 -5.91 7.43
CA PHE A 116 4.35 -5.98 8.89
C PHE A 116 5.27 -7.05 9.49
N CYS A 117 5.29 -8.26 8.92
CA CYS A 117 6.20 -9.33 9.35
C CYS A 117 7.68 -8.94 9.18
N VAL A 118 8.03 -8.29 8.06
CA VAL A 118 9.38 -7.79 7.76
C VAL A 118 9.82 -6.71 8.74
N ALA A 119 8.91 -5.83 9.15
CA ALA A 119 9.16 -4.80 10.15
C ALA A 119 9.35 -5.35 11.58
N GLY A 120 9.19 -6.67 11.79
CA GLY A 120 9.32 -7.33 13.09
C GLY A 120 7.99 -7.53 13.82
N GLY A 121 6.87 -7.27 13.15
CA GLY A 121 5.53 -7.52 13.68
C GLY A 121 5.22 -9.02 13.78
N SER A 122 4.41 -9.39 14.78
CA SER A 122 3.88 -10.75 14.94
C SER A 122 2.51 -10.71 15.62
N ARG A 123 1.76 -11.83 15.57
CA ARG A 123 0.49 -11.95 16.30
C ARG A 123 0.65 -11.68 17.81
N ARG A 124 1.83 -11.99 18.37
CA ARG A 124 2.16 -11.70 19.77
C ARG A 124 2.30 -10.19 19.99
N SER A 125 3.02 -9.48 19.12
CA SER A 125 3.14 -8.01 19.18
C SER A 125 1.79 -7.31 19.05
N LEU A 126 0.91 -7.77 18.16
CA LEU A 126 -0.47 -7.25 18.05
C LEU A 126 -1.28 -7.48 19.33
N LYS A 127 -1.22 -8.68 19.91
CA LYS A 127 -1.89 -8.96 21.19
C LYS A 127 -1.36 -8.08 22.31
N LEU A 128 -0.04 -7.90 22.42
CA LEU A 128 0.59 -7.04 23.43
C LEU A 128 0.17 -5.57 23.30
N CYS A 129 0.10 -5.06 22.06
CA CYS A 129 -0.37 -3.70 21.77
C CYS A 129 -1.85 -3.53 22.14
N LEU A 130 -2.72 -4.47 21.73
CA LEU A 130 -4.16 -4.42 22.03
C LEU A 130 -4.48 -4.58 23.52
N LEU A 131 -3.67 -5.36 24.25
CA LEU A 131 -3.81 -5.56 25.69
C LEU A 131 -3.09 -4.47 26.51
N CYS A 132 -2.41 -3.51 25.86
CA CYS A 132 -1.61 -2.46 26.49
C CYS A 132 -0.64 -3.01 27.57
N GLN A 133 -0.16 -4.26 27.40
CA GLN A 133 0.80 -4.93 28.28
C GLN A 133 2.25 -4.52 27.97
N ASP A 134 2.46 -3.25 27.60
CA ASP A 134 3.74 -2.72 27.11
C ASP A 134 4.84 -2.67 28.20
N LYS A 135 4.51 -2.97 29.45
CA LYS A 135 5.48 -2.98 30.57
C LYS A 135 6.57 -4.04 30.42
N ASP A 136 6.29 -5.15 29.74
CA ASP A 136 7.27 -6.24 29.55
C ASP A 136 8.23 -6.02 28.37
N PHE A 137 7.87 -5.16 27.41
CA PHE A 137 8.69 -4.90 26.21
C PHE A 137 9.92 -4.04 26.53
N LEU A 138 9.75 -3.05 27.41
CA LEU A 138 10.87 -2.24 27.95
C LEU A 138 11.81 -3.08 28.82
N LEU A 139 11.29 -4.03 29.60
CA LEU A 139 12.09 -4.91 30.45
C LEU A 139 12.84 -6.00 29.66
N TYR A 140 12.25 -6.52 28.58
CA TYR A 140 12.94 -7.49 27.72
C TYR A 140 14.14 -6.87 26.98
N ASN A 141 14.01 -5.63 26.50
CA ASN A 141 15.10 -4.94 25.80
C ASN A 141 16.24 -4.49 26.76
N GLN A 142 15.94 -4.28 28.05
CA GLN A 142 16.95 -4.02 29.08
C GLN A 142 17.74 -5.27 29.48
N ARG A 143 17.14 -6.47 29.39
CA ARG A 143 17.81 -7.73 29.78
C ARG A 143 18.69 -8.35 28.68
N SER A 144 18.60 -7.81 27.47
CA SER A 144 19.34 -8.26 26.27
C SER A 144 20.61 -7.44 26.00
N ARG A 145 20.99 -6.52 26.89
CA ARG A 145 22.29 -5.81 26.86
C ARG A 145 23.20 -6.34 27.93
#